data_AF-A0A7V8Y425-F1
#
_entry.id   AF-A0A7V8Y425-F1
#
_cell.length_a   1.000
_cell.length_b   1.000
_cell.length_c   1.000
_cell.angle_alpha   90.00
_cell.angle_beta   90.00
_cell.angle_gamma   90.00
#
_symmetry.space_group_name_H-M   'P 1'
#
loop_
_entity.id
_entity.type
_entity.pdbx_description
1 polymer ?
#
loop_
_entity_poly.entity_id
_entity_poly.type
_entity_poly.pdbx_seq_one_letter_code
_entity_poly.pdbx_strand_id
1 'polypeptide(L)'
;LVIGAVMIAIGVTAGRTVSQEAAYTAATGLKAGHFATMHGILVLPVLAWLAAHTTWAQEQQTMVIGIGCASYVLAAGAVVMTSQLGIDPLTAPALVPTGLGLLGLLAAGASTLAGIGRRVNAG
;
A
#
# COMPACT_ATOMS: atom_id res chain seq x y z
N LEU A 1 -10.18 2.17 -5.12
CA LEU A 1 -11.56 2.52 -5.56
C LEU A 1 -12.49 1.32 -5.56
N VAL A 2 -12.16 0.22 -6.27
CA VAL A 2 -13.03 -0.99 -6.35
C VAL A 2 -13.40 -1.57 -4.98
N ILE A 3 -12.42 -1.76 -4.09
CA ILE A 3 -12.68 -2.31 -2.73
C ILE A 3 -13.70 -1.44 -1.97
N GLY A 4 -13.55 -0.12 -2.03
CA GLY A 4 -14.49 0.80 -1.38
C GLY A 4 -15.91 0.72 -1.96
N ALA A 5 -16.02 0.61 -3.29
CA ALA A 5 -17.32 0.41 -3.95
C ALA A 5 -17.97 -0.91 -3.52
N VAL A 6 -17.20 -2.00 -3.42
CA VAL A 6 -17.67 -3.30 -2.92
C VAL A 6 -18.14 -3.20 -1.46
N MET A 7 -17.38 -2.51 -0.60
CA MET A 7 -17.77 -2.28 0.81
C MET A 7 -19.10 -1.54 0.91
N ILE A 8 -19.32 -0.51 0.08
CA ILE A 8 -20.60 0.22 0.02
C ILE A 8 -21.73 -0.71 -0.42
N ALA A 9 -21.53 -1.48 -1.50
CA ALA A 9 -22.55 -2.41 -1.98
C ALA A 9 -22.96 -3.45 -0.93
N ILE A 10 -21.97 -4.04 -0.24
CA ILE A 10 -22.20 -5.00 0.85
C ILE A 10 -22.96 -4.33 2.01
N GLY A 11 -22.49 -3.17 2.47
CA GLY A 11 -23.11 -2.44 3.58
C GLY A 11 -24.55 -1.99 3.28
N VAL A 12 -24.80 -1.47 2.08
CA VAL A 12 -26.14 -1.06 1.63
C VAL A 12 -27.08 -2.26 1.54
N THR A 13 -26.61 -3.39 1.03
CA THR A 13 -27.42 -4.61 0.93
C THR A 13 -27.77 -5.12 2.33
N ALA A 14 -26.77 -5.31 3.20
CA ALA A 14 -26.97 -5.78 4.58
C ALA A 14 -27.88 -4.85 5.40
N GLY A 15 -27.73 -3.53 5.24
CA GLY A 15 -28.55 -2.54 5.93
C GLY A 15 -30.02 -2.51 5.47
N ARG A 16 -30.28 -2.92 4.22
CA ARG A 16 -31.64 -2.99 3.66
C ARG A 16 -32.33 -4.32 3.90
N THR A 17 -31.57 -5.42 4.00
CA THR A 17 -32.15 -6.78 4.09
C THR A 17 -32.10 -7.39 5.48
N VAL A 18 -31.23 -6.91 6.38
CA VAL A 18 -31.05 -7.49 7.72
C VAL A 18 -31.25 -6.45 8.82
N SER A 19 -30.25 -5.58 9.04
CA SER A 19 -30.29 -4.52 10.06
C SER A 19 -29.13 -3.55 9.87
N GLN A 20 -29.22 -2.37 10.49
CA GLN A 20 -28.10 -1.41 10.53
C GLN A 20 -26.86 -1.99 11.23
N GLU A 21 -27.05 -2.80 12.27
CA GLU A 21 -25.94 -3.46 12.97
C GLU A 21 -25.21 -4.47 12.06
N ALA A 22 -25.95 -5.26 11.29
CA ALA A 22 -25.39 -6.19 10.32
C ALA A 22 -24.57 -5.45 9.24
N ALA A 23 -25.03 -4.27 8.79
CA ALA A 23 -24.27 -3.46 7.84
C ALA A 23 -22.90 -3.02 8.38
N TYR A 24 -22.81 -2.73 9.69
CA TYR A 24 -21.58 -2.27 10.33
C TYR A 24 -20.50 -3.35 10.39
N THR A 25 -20.92 -4.61 10.50
CA THR A 25 -20.03 -5.78 10.59
C THR A 25 -19.78 -6.44 9.23
N ALA A 26 -20.70 -6.32 8.27
CA ALA A 26 -20.68 -7.03 6.99
C ALA A 26 -19.41 -6.84 6.13
N ALA A 27 -18.82 -5.64 6.14
CA ALA A 27 -17.63 -5.34 5.35
C ALA A 27 -16.32 -5.39 6.17
N THR A 28 -16.34 -5.95 7.38
CA THR A 28 -15.18 -5.93 8.29
C THR A 28 -13.96 -6.62 7.69
N GLY A 29 -14.15 -7.73 6.97
CA GLY A 29 -13.07 -8.44 6.27
C GLY A 29 -12.39 -7.61 5.18
N LEU A 30 -13.05 -6.58 4.62
CA LEU A 30 -12.48 -5.74 3.57
C LEU A 30 -11.75 -4.49 4.10
N LYS A 31 -11.90 -4.17 5.40
CA LYS A 31 -11.35 -2.93 5.99
C LYS A 31 -9.83 -2.87 5.86
N ALA A 32 -9.13 -3.97 6.14
CA ALA A 32 -7.66 -4.03 6.06
C ALA A 32 -7.17 -3.86 4.61
N GLY A 33 -7.78 -4.55 3.65
CA GLY A 33 -7.48 -4.38 2.22
C GLY A 33 -7.78 -2.96 1.72
N HIS A 34 -8.91 -2.37 2.13
CA HIS A 34 -9.25 -0.99 1.78
C HIS A 34 -8.24 0.00 2.34
N PHE A 35 -7.94 -0.11 3.64
CA PHE A 35 -6.93 0.70 4.31
C PHE A 35 -5.60 0.61 3.59
N ALA A 36 -5.11 -0.61 3.35
CA ALA A 36 -3.84 -0.83 2.67
C ALA A 36 -3.81 -0.08 1.35
N THR A 37 -4.78 -0.31 0.45
CA THR A 37 -4.82 0.32 -0.89
C THR A 37 -5.00 1.84 -0.89
N MET A 38 -5.67 2.42 0.11
CA MET A 38 -5.82 3.88 0.23
C MET A 38 -4.49 4.57 0.55
N HIS A 39 -3.60 3.91 1.29
CA HIS A 39 -2.32 4.52 1.70
C HIS A 39 -1.37 4.76 0.52
N GLY A 40 -1.54 4.03 -0.59
CA GLY A 40 -0.71 4.17 -1.78
C GLY A 40 -0.82 5.55 -2.42
N ILE A 41 -1.98 6.19 -2.24
CA ILE A 41 -2.24 7.57 -2.66
C ILE A 41 -1.32 8.55 -1.93
N LEU A 42 -0.89 8.23 -0.71
CA LEU A 42 0.05 9.06 0.05
C LEU A 42 1.50 8.62 -0.19
N VAL A 43 1.75 7.31 -0.11
CA VAL A 43 3.12 6.78 -0.08
C VAL A 43 3.85 6.98 -1.43
N LEU A 44 3.21 6.66 -2.56
CA LEU A 44 3.89 6.72 -3.86
C LEU A 44 4.15 8.16 -4.31
N PRO A 45 3.21 9.13 -4.15
CA PRO A 45 3.52 10.53 -4.45
C PRO A 45 4.58 11.12 -3.52
N VAL A 46 4.62 10.76 -2.24
CA VAL A 46 5.69 11.19 -1.33
C VAL A 46 7.04 10.63 -1.78
N LEU A 47 7.11 9.35 -2.18
CA LEU A 47 8.34 8.76 -2.72
C LEU A 47 8.81 9.49 -3.99
N ALA A 48 7.89 9.79 -4.91
CA ALA A 48 8.21 10.54 -6.13
C ALA A 48 8.68 11.97 -5.81
N TRP A 49 8.03 12.63 -4.86
CA TRP A 49 8.41 13.96 -4.39
C TRP A 49 9.81 13.95 -3.76
N LEU A 50 10.15 12.96 -2.94
CA LEU A 50 11.50 12.80 -2.38
C LEU A 50 12.54 12.55 -3.49
N ALA A 51 12.24 11.67 -4.45
CA ALA A 51 13.13 11.38 -5.56
C ALA A 51 13.46 12.62 -6.40
N ALA A 52 12.50 13.54 -6.57
CA ALA A 52 12.70 14.80 -7.30
C ALA A 52 13.70 15.76 -6.63
N HIS A 53 14.02 15.57 -5.35
CA HIS A 53 15.01 16.38 -4.62
C HIS A 53 16.44 15.80 -4.64
N THR A 54 16.63 14.67 -5.32
CA THR A 54 17.94 14.03 -5.51
C THR A 54 18.68 14.62 -6.72
N THR A 55 19.99 14.39 -6.81
CA THR A 55 20.81 14.73 -8.00
C THR A 55 20.81 13.63 -9.07
N TRP A 56 19.95 12.62 -8.91
CA TRP A 56 19.92 11.46 -9.79
C TRP A 56 19.48 11.81 -11.20
N ALA A 57 19.97 11.03 -12.16
CA ALA A 57 19.44 11.03 -13.52
C ALA A 57 17.97 10.59 -13.51
N GLN A 58 17.19 11.08 -14.48
CA GLN A 58 15.76 10.76 -14.61
C GLN A 58 15.48 9.25 -14.69
N GLU A 59 16.38 8.48 -15.30
CA GLU A 59 16.28 7.02 -15.37
C GLU A 59 16.33 6.37 -13.98
N GLN A 60 17.26 6.80 -13.13
CA GLN A 60 17.40 6.30 -11.76
C GLN A 60 16.19 6.66 -10.90
N GLN A 61 15.67 7.89 -11.03
CA GLN A 61 14.45 8.32 -10.33
C GLN A 61 13.26 7.46 -10.74
N THR A 62 13.09 7.23 -12.05
CA THR A 62 11.99 6.42 -12.60
C THR A 62 12.08 4.97 -12.14
N MET A 63 13.30 4.40 -12.13
CA MET A 63 13.55 3.03 -11.65
C MET A 63 13.17 2.88 -10.17
N VAL A 64 13.59 3.80 -9.30
CA VAL A 64 13.28 3.73 -7.86
C VAL A 64 11.79 3.89 -7.60
N ILE A 65 11.11 4.81 -8.30
CA ILE A 65 9.66 4.96 -8.22
C ILE A 65 8.96 3.68 -8.72
N GLY A 66 9.42 3.10 -9.84
CA GLY A 66 8.88 1.85 -10.39
C GLY A 66 9.00 0.67 -9.41
N ILE A 67 10.17 0.50 -8.78
CA ILE A 67 10.39 -0.50 -7.73
C ILE A 67 9.47 -0.23 -6.54
N GLY A 68 9.31 1.03 -6.12
CA GLY A 68 8.39 1.43 -5.06
C GLY A 68 6.94 1.05 -5.37
N CYS A 69 6.46 1.33 -6.59
CA CYS A 69 5.15 0.95 -7.07
C CYS A 69 4.95 -0.58 -7.06
N ALA A 70 5.91 -1.34 -7.61
CA ALA A 70 5.82 -2.80 -7.65
C ALA A 70 5.81 -3.42 -6.24
N SER A 71 6.69 -2.93 -5.36
CA SER A 71 6.79 -3.37 -3.96
C SER A 71 5.49 -3.08 -3.20
N TYR A 72 4.91 -1.90 -3.42
CA TYR A 72 3.66 -1.51 -2.81
C TYR A 72 2.46 -2.35 -3.32
N VAL A 73 2.37 -2.60 -4.63
CA VAL A 73 1.34 -3.49 -5.20
C VAL A 73 1.44 -4.89 -4.61
N LEU A 74 2.67 -5.41 -4.46
CA LEU A 74 2.91 -6.72 -3.90
C LEU A 74 2.49 -6.81 -2.42
N ALA A 75 2.84 -5.81 -1.60
CA ALA A 75 2.42 -5.76 -0.20
C ALA A 75 0.91 -5.57 -0.04
N ALA A 76 0.32 -4.59 -0.74
CA ALA A 76 -1.11 -4.32 -0.67
C ALA A 76 -1.95 -5.48 -1.24
N GLY A 77 -1.48 -6.12 -2.32
CA GLY A 77 -2.11 -7.29 -2.90
C GLY A 77 -2.12 -8.47 -1.95
N ALA A 78 -1.02 -8.73 -1.24
CA ALA A 78 -0.96 -9.75 -0.20
C ALA A 78 -1.98 -9.48 0.92
N VAL A 79 -2.04 -8.24 1.44
CA VAL A 79 -3.01 -7.86 2.47
C VAL A 79 -4.45 -8.05 1.98
N VAL A 80 -4.76 -7.64 0.75
CA VAL A 80 -6.10 -7.83 0.18
C VAL A 80 -6.44 -9.32 0.08
N MET A 81 -5.51 -10.14 -0.40
CA MET A 81 -5.73 -11.58 -0.54
C MET A 81 -5.96 -12.26 0.82
N THR A 82 -5.15 -11.95 1.83
CA THR A 82 -5.28 -12.56 3.15
C THR A 82 -6.52 -12.08 3.89
N SER A 83 -6.88 -10.81 3.73
CA SER A 83 -8.10 -10.23 4.30
C SER A 83 -9.36 -10.97 3.82
N GLN A 84 -9.39 -11.38 2.55
CA GLN A 84 -10.48 -12.19 1.99
C GLN A 84 -10.52 -13.62 2.54
N LEU A 85 -9.38 -14.15 2.97
CA LEU A 85 -9.24 -15.50 3.47
C LEU A 85 -9.34 -15.58 5.01
N GLY A 86 -9.48 -14.44 5.70
CA GLY A 86 -9.44 -14.39 7.17
C GLY A 86 -8.06 -14.76 7.75
N ILE A 87 -7.01 -14.63 6.95
CA ILE A 87 -5.63 -14.96 7.33
C ILE A 87 -4.92 -13.67 7.76
N ASP A 88 -4.12 -13.73 8.81
CA ASP A 88 -3.27 -12.61 9.21
C ASP A 88 -2.10 -12.45 8.20
N PRO A 89 -1.97 -11.30 7.51
CA PRO A 89 -0.87 -11.04 6.58
C PRO A 89 0.53 -11.11 7.20
N LEU A 90 0.64 -11.08 8.53
CA LEU A 90 1.88 -11.20 9.28
C LEU A 90 2.22 -12.66 9.64
N THR A 91 1.40 -13.62 9.23
CA THR A 91 1.63 -15.06 9.45
C THR A 91 2.03 -15.78 8.17
N ALA A 92 2.76 -16.89 8.30
CA ALA A 92 3.16 -17.70 7.16
C ALA A 92 1.92 -18.38 6.52
N PRO A 93 1.81 -18.43 5.18
CA PRO A 93 2.84 -18.04 4.19
C PRO A 93 2.77 -16.57 3.74
N ALA A 94 1.76 -15.82 4.14
CA ALA A 94 1.52 -14.45 3.68
C ALA A 94 2.56 -13.42 4.12
N LEU A 95 3.32 -13.73 5.17
CA LEU A 95 4.44 -12.91 5.64
C LEU A 95 5.50 -12.69 4.56
N VAL A 96 5.72 -13.66 3.66
CA VAL A 96 6.76 -13.56 2.63
C VAL A 96 6.45 -12.44 1.63
N PRO A 97 5.31 -12.44 0.91
CA PRO A 97 4.99 -11.36 -0.01
C PRO A 97 4.77 -10.03 0.74
N THR A 98 4.11 -10.02 1.89
CA THR A 98 3.92 -8.79 2.67
C THR A 98 5.26 -8.18 3.08
N GLY A 99 6.16 -9.00 3.63
CA GLY A 99 7.48 -8.60 4.07
C GLY A 99 8.36 -8.11 2.93
N LEU A 100 8.40 -8.84 1.80
CA LEU A 100 9.16 -8.42 0.62
C LEU A 100 8.68 -7.08 0.06
N GLY A 101 7.36 -6.89 -0.02
CA GLY A 101 6.78 -5.63 -0.48
C GLY A 101 7.12 -4.46 0.44
N LEU A 102 7.04 -4.66 1.76
CA LEU A 102 7.43 -3.63 2.73
C LEU A 102 8.93 -3.33 2.68
N LEU A 103 9.78 -4.35 2.60
CA LEU A 103 11.23 -4.19 2.52
C LEU A 103 11.64 -3.44 1.25
N GLY A 104 11.05 -3.77 0.10
CA GLY A 104 11.31 -3.07 -1.15
C GLY A 104 10.92 -1.59 -1.10
N LEU A 105 9.77 -1.30 -0.47
CA LEU A 105 9.30 0.08 -0.29
C LEU A 105 10.18 0.89 0.67
N LEU A 106 10.61 0.26 1.77
CA LEU A 106 11.56 0.86 2.72
C LEU A 106 12.92 1.10 2.07
N ALA A 107 13.41 0.16 1.26
CA ALA A 107 14.66 0.30 0.54
C ALA A 107 14.59 1.46 -0.47
N ALA A 108 13.48 1.57 -1.23
CA ALA A 108 13.24 2.70 -2.12
C ALA A 108 13.24 4.04 -1.35
N GLY A 109 12.49 4.14 -0.26
CA GLY A 109 12.46 5.32 0.60
C GLY A 109 13.85 5.68 1.16
N ALA A 110 14.54 4.72 1.78
CA ALA A 110 15.88 4.93 2.33
C ALA A 110 16.89 5.37 1.25
N SER A 111 16.80 4.81 0.04
CA SER A 111 17.68 5.20 -1.07
C SER A 111 17.46 6.66 -1.49
N THR A 112 16.20 7.11 -1.57
CA THR A 112 15.88 8.52 -1.90
C THR A 112 16.39 9.47 -0.81
N LEU A 113 16.17 9.15 0.47
CA LEU A 113 16.66 9.95 1.60
C LEU A 113 18.19 10.04 1.62
N ALA A 114 18.87 8.91 1.39
CA ALA A 114 20.34 8.90 1.28
C ALA A 114 20.83 9.73 0.07
N GLY A 115 20.09 9.71 -1.04
CA GLY A 115 20.35 10.56 -2.21
C GLY A 115 20.26 12.05 -1.89
N ILE A 116 19.23 12.46 -1.15
CA ILE A 116 19.06 13.84 -0.68
C ILE A 116 20.20 14.25 0.26
N GLY A 117 20.58 13.41 1.21
CA GLY A 117 21.68 13.69 2.14
C GLY A 117 23.02 13.93 1.42
N ARG A 118 23.30 13.15 0.36
CA ARG A 118 24.50 13.37 -0.47
C ARG A 118 24.48 14.70 -1.21
N ARG A 119 23.32 15.17 -1.66
CA ARG A 119 23.15 16.49 -2.29
C ARG A 119 23.45 17.61 -1.29
N VAL A 120 22.91 17.52 -0.07
CA VAL A 120 23.08 18.54 0.98
C VAL A 120 24.56 18.66 1.38
N ASN A 121 25.28 17.54 1.50
CA ASN A 121 26.69 17.55 1.88
C ASN A 121 27.65 18.01 0.76
N ALA A 122 27.16 18.15 -0.48
CA ALA A 122 27.97 18.51 -1.64
C ALA A 122 27.84 19.99 -2.07
N GLY A 123 26.98 20.77 -1.40
CA GLY A 123 26.82 22.21 -1.60
C GLY A 123 27.38 23.01 -0.44
#